data_AF-A0A2W6CUZ9-F1
#
_entry.id   AF-A0A2W6CUZ9-F1
#
_cell.length_a   1.000
_cell.length_b   1.000
_cell.length_c   1.000
_cell.angle_alpha   90.00
_cell.angle_beta   90.00
_cell.angle_gamma   90.00
#
_symmetry.space_group_name_H-M   'P 1'
#
loop_
_entity.id
_entity.type
_entity.pdbx_description
1 polymer ?
#
loop_
_entity_poly.entity_id
_entity_poly.type
_entity_poly.pdbx_seq_one_letter_code
_entity_poly.pdbx_strand_id
1 'polypeptide(L)'
;MAANGRVVVPTAVRVEAGWRRREAAEAEANRLVSSDVPLDSAGADRAVQLRRLVPTASVVDATVAVAAERVAADYSCTLVEVLTSDATDISALAAHVEVRITVMSL
;
A
#
# COMPACT_ATOMS: atom_id res chain seq x y z
N MET A 1 -1.37 -2.58 -19.75
CA MET A 1 -2.54 -2.61 -18.85
C MET A 1 -2.94 -1.17 -18.60
N ALA A 2 -4.23 -0.83 -18.61
CA ALA A 2 -4.67 0.54 -18.39
C ALA A 2 -4.72 0.81 -16.88
N ALA A 3 -3.91 1.75 -16.40
CA ALA A 3 -4.03 2.26 -15.04
C ALA A 3 -5.43 2.87 -14.88
N ASN A 4 -6.13 2.55 -13.80
CA ASN A 4 -7.48 3.09 -13.52
C ASN A 4 -7.44 4.58 -13.09
N GLY A 5 -6.25 5.20 -13.09
CA GLY A 5 -6.02 6.60 -12.74
C GLY A 5 -6.17 6.92 -11.26
N ARG A 6 -6.38 5.91 -10.40
CA ARG A 6 -6.57 6.11 -8.95
C ARG A 6 -5.28 5.80 -8.22
N VAL A 7 -4.77 6.81 -7.51
CA VAL A 7 -3.66 6.65 -6.57
C VAL A 7 -4.25 6.71 -5.17
N VAL A 8 -3.93 5.73 -4.33
CA VAL A 8 -4.38 5.66 -2.94
C VAL A 8 -3.18 5.53 -2.02
N VAL A 9 -3.37 5.88 -0.74
CA VAL A 9 -2.32 5.72 0.27
C VAL A 9 -2.83 4.90 1.45
N PRO A 10 -2.12 3.85 1.90
CA PRO A 10 -2.47 3.18 3.15
C PRO A 10 -2.37 4.16 4.32
N THR A 11 -3.32 4.11 5.25
CA THR A 11 -3.34 5.03 6.40
C THR A 11 -2.05 4.95 7.21
N ALA A 12 -1.44 3.76 7.32
CA ALA A 12 -0.18 3.56 8.01
C ALA A 12 1.00 4.29 7.35
N VAL A 13 1.07 4.33 6.01
CA VAL A 13 2.08 5.09 5.26
C VAL A 13 1.94 6.58 5.55
N ARG A 14 0.71 7.09 5.59
CA ARG A 14 0.46 8.49 5.95
C ARG A 14 0.97 8.82 7.35
N VAL A 15 0.80 7.90 8.30
CA VAL A 15 1.29 8.05 9.68
C VAL A 15 2.81 8.05 9.72
N GLU A 16 3.45 7.08 9.06
CA GLU A 16 4.92 6.95 9.00
C GLU A 16 5.58 8.17 8.35
N ALA A 17 5.03 8.65 7.25
CA ALA A 17 5.52 9.82 6.54
C ALA A 17 5.26 11.16 7.28
N GLY A 18 4.54 11.14 8.40
CA GLY A 18 4.09 12.36 9.07
C GLY A 18 3.12 13.21 8.22
N TRP A 19 2.55 12.62 7.17
CA TRP A 19 1.76 13.33 6.17
C TRP A 19 0.41 13.80 6.75
N ARG A 20 0.32 15.12 6.94
CA ARG A 20 -0.87 15.80 7.47
C ARG A 20 -1.64 16.50 6.36
N ARG A 21 -2.78 15.92 5.97
CA ARG A 21 -3.66 16.40 4.88
C ARG A 21 -4.00 17.90 4.93
N ARG A 22 -4.04 18.51 6.12
CA ARG A 22 -4.42 19.92 6.32
C ARG A 22 -3.25 20.90 6.21
N GLU A 23 -2.01 20.40 6.11
CA GLU A 23 -0.84 21.26 6.00
C GLU A 23 -0.60 21.67 4.55
N ALA A 24 -0.31 22.94 4.32
CA ALA A 24 -0.15 23.50 2.97
C ALA A 24 1.02 22.86 2.21
N ALA A 25 2.06 22.43 2.92
CA ALA A 25 3.20 21.71 2.35
C ALA A 25 2.79 20.42 1.63
N GLU A 26 1.66 19.83 1.99
CA GLU A 26 1.19 18.54 1.48
C GLU A 26 0.22 18.66 0.28
N ALA A 27 0.01 19.88 -0.22
CA ALA A 27 -0.99 20.17 -1.26
C ALA A 27 -0.69 19.46 -2.60
N GLU A 28 0.57 19.21 -2.94
CA GLU A 28 0.93 18.45 -4.15
C GLU A 28 0.55 16.97 -4.00
N ALA A 29 1.02 16.32 -2.94
CA ALA A 29 0.69 14.92 -2.65
C ALA A 29 -0.83 14.70 -2.54
N ASN A 30 -1.55 15.65 -1.93
CA ASN A 30 -3.01 15.61 -1.82
C ASN A 30 -3.74 15.69 -3.17
N ARG A 31 -3.15 16.32 -4.20
CA ARG A 31 -3.75 16.39 -5.54
C ARG A 31 -3.62 15.07 -6.31
N LEU A 32 -2.58 14.29 -6.02
CA LEU A 32 -2.32 13.00 -6.66
C LEU A 32 -3.14 11.88 -6.02
N VAL A 33 -3.28 11.89 -4.68
CA VAL A 33 -3.91 10.79 -3.94
C VAL A 33 -5.42 10.99 -3.79
N SER A 34 -6.17 10.06 -4.36
CA SER A 34 -7.63 10.01 -4.39
C SER A 34 -8.26 9.69 -3.03
N SER A 35 -7.65 8.79 -2.24
CA SER A 35 -8.19 8.39 -0.94
C SER A 35 -7.14 7.69 -0.06
N ASP A 36 -7.42 7.62 1.25
CA ASP A 36 -6.71 6.73 2.18
C ASP A 36 -7.33 5.33 2.14
N VAL A 37 -6.51 4.27 2.29
CA VAL A 37 -6.97 2.91 2.56
C VAL A 37 -6.88 2.65 4.06
N PRO A 38 -8.02 2.40 4.76
CA PRO A 38 -8.02 2.17 6.19
C PRO A 38 -7.44 0.80 6.53
N LEU A 39 -6.79 0.70 7.69
CA LEU A 39 -6.37 -0.56 8.31
C LEU A 39 -7.40 -0.94 9.39
N ASP A 40 -8.27 -1.91 9.10
CA ASP A 40 -9.16 -2.50 10.11
C ASP A 40 -8.52 -3.74 10.76
N SER A 41 -9.26 -4.38 11.68
CA SER A 41 -8.81 -5.56 12.41
C SER A 41 -8.40 -6.73 11.52
N ALA A 42 -9.20 -7.05 10.49
CA ALA A 42 -8.87 -8.16 9.58
C ALA A 42 -7.62 -7.85 8.75
N GLY A 43 -7.49 -6.59 8.31
CA GLY A 43 -6.28 -6.11 7.65
C GLY A 43 -5.04 -6.16 8.56
N ALA A 44 -5.20 -5.82 9.84
CA ALA A 44 -4.11 -5.89 10.81
C ALA A 44 -3.66 -7.33 11.05
N ASP A 45 -4.59 -8.27 11.22
CA ASP A 45 -4.27 -9.70 11.37
C ASP A 45 -3.54 -10.23 10.13
N ARG A 46 -4.00 -9.83 8.93
CA ARG A 46 -3.35 -10.19 7.66
C ARG A 46 -1.94 -9.61 7.56
N ALA A 47 -1.72 -8.35 7.96
CA ALA A 47 -0.39 -7.75 7.98
C ALA A 47 0.55 -8.49 8.95
N VAL A 48 0.06 -8.93 10.11
CA VAL A 48 0.84 -9.76 11.05
C VAL A 48 1.22 -11.10 10.41
N GLN A 49 0.31 -11.75 9.69
CA GLN A 49 0.61 -13.00 8.97
C GLN A 49 1.70 -12.78 7.92
N LEU A 50 1.58 -11.72 7.11
CA LEU A 50 2.55 -11.40 6.07
C LEU A 50 3.94 -11.13 6.67
N ARG A 51 4.05 -10.42 7.78
CA ARG A 51 5.33 -10.21 8.48
C ARG A 51 5.94 -11.49 9.05
N ARG A 52 5.13 -12.48 9.41
CA ARG A 52 5.66 -13.79 9.81
C ARG A 52 6.27 -14.55 8.63
N LEU A 53 5.74 -14.34 7.42
CA LEU A 53 6.26 -14.93 6.18
C LEU A 53 7.48 -14.17 5.65
N VAL A 54 7.52 -12.84 5.82
CA VAL A 54 8.61 -11.95 5.41
C VAL A 54 9.11 -11.16 6.63
N PRO A 55 10.01 -11.73 7.45
CA PRO A 55 10.43 -11.11 8.71
C PRO A 55 11.21 -9.80 8.56
N THR A 56 11.81 -9.56 7.39
CA THR A 56 12.55 -8.32 7.08
C THR A 56 11.62 -7.13 6.86
N ALA A 57 10.41 -7.38 6.34
CA ALA A 57 9.46 -6.34 6.04
C ALA A 57 9.04 -5.55 7.28
N SER A 58 8.97 -4.23 7.13
CA SER A 58 8.46 -3.36 8.17
C SER A 58 6.96 -3.60 8.42
N VAL A 59 6.46 -3.05 9.53
CA VAL A 59 5.01 -3.03 9.80
C VAL A 59 4.28 -2.31 8.67
N VAL A 60 4.84 -1.22 8.15
CA VAL A 60 4.17 -0.42 7.13
C VAL A 60 4.17 -1.14 5.78
N ASP A 61 5.27 -1.78 5.38
CA ASP A 61 5.33 -2.55 4.12
C ASP A 61 4.28 -3.66 4.09
N ALA A 62 4.11 -4.38 5.20
CA ALA A 62 3.06 -5.39 5.31
C ALA A 62 1.66 -4.77 5.16
N THR A 63 1.42 -3.57 5.70
CA THR A 63 0.13 -2.87 5.49
C THR A 63 -0.05 -2.37 4.05
N VAL A 64 1.02 -2.07 3.33
CA VAL A 64 0.97 -1.73 1.89
C VAL A 64 0.52 -2.95 1.09
N ALA A 65 1.07 -4.13 1.38
CA ALA A 65 0.65 -5.38 0.74
C ALA A 65 -0.83 -5.71 1.01
N VAL A 66 -1.31 -5.53 2.25
CA VAL A 66 -2.73 -5.68 2.59
C VAL A 66 -3.61 -4.65 1.89
N ALA A 67 -3.15 -3.41 1.78
CA ALA A 67 -3.87 -2.37 1.06
C ALA A 67 -3.99 -2.72 -0.44
N ALA A 68 -2.97 -3.34 -1.03
CA ALA A 68 -3.04 -3.83 -2.41
C ALA A 68 -4.13 -4.91 -2.56
N GLU A 69 -4.22 -5.88 -1.64
CA GLU A 69 -5.30 -6.89 -1.65
C GLU A 69 -6.70 -6.23 -1.56
N ARG A 70 -6.86 -5.20 -0.72
CA ARG A 70 -8.12 -4.46 -0.58
C ARG A 70 -8.49 -3.66 -1.83
N VAL A 71 -7.54 -2.92 -2.37
CA VAL A 71 -7.73 -2.14 -3.60
C VAL A 71 -8.13 -3.07 -4.74
N ALA A 72 -7.48 -4.23 -4.85
CA ALA A 72 -7.84 -5.24 -5.83
C ALA A 72 -9.30 -5.69 -5.69
N ALA A 73 -9.75 -5.97 -4.47
CA ALA A 73 -11.12 -6.35 -4.19
C ALA A 73 -12.12 -5.20 -4.49
N ASP A 74 -11.87 -4.01 -3.97
CA ASP A 74 -12.75 -2.84 -4.09
C ASP A 74 -12.94 -2.41 -5.56
N TYR A 75 -11.89 -2.55 -6.39
CA TYR A 75 -11.91 -2.17 -7.80
C TYR A 75 -12.06 -3.35 -8.76
N SER A 76 -12.25 -4.56 -8.24
CA SER A 76 -12.35 -5.80 -9.04
C SER A 76 -11.21 -5.93 -10.06
N CYS A 77 -9.97 -5.63 -9.64
CA CYS A 77 -8.79 -5.72 -10.48
C CYS A 77 -7.84 -6.83 -10.01
N THR A 78 -7.02 -7.33 -10.93
CA THR A 78 -6.06 -8.42 -10.65
C THR A 78 -4.62 -7.94 -10.53
N LEU A 79 -4.37 -6.65 -10.80
CA LEU A 79 -3.07 -6.00 -10.71
C LEU A 79 -3.19 -4.71 -9.90
N VAL A 80 -2.22 -4.50 -9.00
CA VAL A 80 -1.98 -3.24 -8.30
C VAL A 80 -0.54 -2.83 -8.51
N GLU A 81 -0.33 -1.55 -8.83
CA GLU A 81 1.00 -0.94 -8.92
C GLU A 81 1.35 -0.29 -7.57
N VAL A 82 2.53 -0.61 -7.03
CA VAL A 82 3.03 -0.04 -5.78
C VAL A 82 4.24 0.82 -6.08
N LEU A 83 4.10 2.13 -5.81
CA LEU A 83 5.18 3.11 -5.89
C LEU A 83 5.91 3.15 -4.54
N THR A 84 7.20 2.81 -4.53
CA THR A 84 7.98 2.69 -3.28
C THR A 84 9.46 2.97 -3.52
N SER A 85 10.16 3.48 -2.51
CA SER A 85 11.63 3.52 -2.49
C SER A 85 12.25 2.21 -2.00
N ASP A 86 11.48 1.38 -1.29
CA ASP A 86 11.89 0.04 -0.87
C ASP A 86 11.20 -1.01 -1.74
N ALA A 87 11.83 -1.31 -2.87
CA ALA A 87 11.30 -2.30 -3.79
C ALA A 87 11.51 -3.74 -3.28
N THR A 88 12.48 -3.98 -2.40
CA THR A 88 12.90 -5.32 -1.98
C THR A 88 11.86 -5.94 -1.07
N ASP A 89 11.44 -5.25 -0.01
CA ASP A 89 10.47 -5.80 0.93
C ASP A 89 9.08 -5.93 0.31
N ILE A 90 8.66 -4.97 -0.53
CA ILE A 90 7.40 -5.07 -1.27
C ILE A 90 7.41 -6.25 -2.25
N SER A 91 8.53 -6.49 -2.95
CA SER A 91 8.64 -7.64 -3.86
C SER A 91 8.59 -8.97 -3.11
N ALA A 92 9.19 -9.05 -1.92
CA ALA A 92 9.11 -10.24 -1.07
C ALA A 92 7.67 -10.50 -0.58
N LEU A 93 6.96 -9.45 -0.16
CA LEU A 93 5.56 -9.54 0.25
C LEU A 93 4.62 -9.90 -0.90
N ALA A 94 4.91 -9.41 -2.12
CA ALA A 94 4.14 -9.69 -3.32
C ALA A 94 4.00 -11.19 -3.63
N ALA A 95 4.95 -12.01 -3.19
CA ALA A 95 4.90 -13.48 -3.35
C ALA A 95 3.86 -14.16 -2.45
N HIS A 96 3.30 -13.44 -1.46
CA HIS A 96 2.43 -14.00 -0.42
C HIS A 96 1.01 -13.41 -0.40
N VAL A 97 0.68 -12.56 -1.37
CA VAL A 97 -0.64 -11.94 -1.52
C VAL A 97 -1.43 -12.54 -2.67
N GLU A 98 -2.75 -12.39 -2.63
CA GLU A 98 -3.67 -12.96 -3.65
C GLU A 98 -3.81 -12.08 -4.91
N VAL A 99 -3.20 -10.88 -4.91
CA VAL A 99 -3.18 -9.95 -6.04
C VAL A 99 -1.79 -9.89 -6.66
N ARG A 100 -1.72 -9.72 -7.99
CA ARG A 100 -0.45 -9.38 -8.62
C ARG A 100 -0.05 -7.96 -8.22
N ILE A 101 1.12 -7.82 -7.60
CA ILE A 101 1.74 -6.52 -7.35
C ILE A 101 2.83 -6.27 -8.41
N THR A 102 2.80 -5.10 -9.04
CA THR A 102 3.93 -4.58 -9.81
C THR A 102 4.59 -3.47 -9.02
N VAL A 103 5.88 -3.64 -8.73
CA VAL A 103 6.66 -2.67 -7.97
C VAL A 103 7.26 -1.64 -8.91
N MET A 104 7.06 -0.37 -8.58
CA MET A 104 7.62 0.77 -9.28
C MET A 104 8.52 1.54 -8.32
N SER A 105 9.83 1.57 -8.61
CA SER A 105 10.78 2.34 -7.80
C SER A 105 10.61 3.83 -8.08
N LEU A 106 10.61 4.63 -7.01
CA LEU A 106 10.79 6.08 -7.06
C LEU A 106 12.28 6.45 -7.15
#